data_AF-X8HK44-F1
#
_entry.id   AF-X8HK44-F1
#
_cell.length_a   1.000
_cell.length_b   1.000
_cell.length_c   1.000
_cell.angle_alpha   90.00
_cell.angle_beta   90.00
_cell.angle_gamma   90.00
#
_symmetry.space_group_name_H-M   'P 1'
#
loop_
_entity.id
_entity.type
_entity.pdbx_description
1 polymer ?
#
loop_
_entity_poly.entity_id
_entity_poly.type
_entity_poly.pdbx_seq_one_letter_code
_entity_poly.pdbx_strand_id
1 'polypeptide(L)'
;MSDWALGGLCLALFIAGFNIGQDYKKGFFGRKKQYKYYISGFYSIAGIITFTSWTSEFNGEITSEELKKIKEVEEKKMKDKFKTSDATFGIIYIKKLKD
;
A
#
# COMPACT_ATOMS: atom_id res chain seq x y z
N MET A 1 22.23 11.11 -3.44
CA MET A 1 21.29 9.95 -3.48
C MET A 1 19.94 10.51 -3.87
N SER A 2 19.42 10.12 -5.04
CA SER A 2 18.19 10.70 -5.60
C SER A 2 16.98 10.44 -4.69
N ASP A 3 16.10 11.43 -4.50
CA ASP A 3 14.81 11.32 -3.79
C ASP A 3 13.96 10.12 -4.25
N TRP A 4 14.26 9.60 -5.45
CA TRP A 4 13.65 8.43 -6.05
C TRP A 4 14.11 7.13 -5.38
N ALA A 5 15.37 7.03 -4.96
CA ALA A 5 15.88 5.89 -4.20
C ALA A 5 15.25 5.83 -2.80
N LEU A 6 15.06 6.99 -2.18
CA LEU A 6 14.36 7.10 -0.89
C LEU A 6 12.86 6.76 -1.03
N GLY A 7 12.23 7.19 -2.13
CA GLY A 7 10.86 6.82 -2.47
C GLY A 7 10.65 5.32 -2.67
N GLY A 8 11.55 4.67 -3.42
CA GLY A 8 11.55 3.22 -3.62
C GLY A 8 11.79 2.44 -2.32
N LEU A 9 12.71 2.91 -1.47
CA LEU A 9 13.00 2.29 -0.17
C LEU A 9 11.79 2.37 0.78
N CYS A 10 11.10 3.51 0.84
CA CYS A 10 9.87 3.66 1.62
C CYS A 10 8.71 2.79 1.12
N LEU A 11 8.63 2.51 -0.19
CA LEU A 11 7.64 1.59 -0.74
C LEU A 11 7.98 0.14 -0.36
N ALA A 12 9.25 -0.26 -0.47
CA ALA A 12 9.73 -1.59 -0.11
C ALA A 12 9.53 -1.90 1.38
N LEU A 13 9.89 -0.96 2.27
CA LEU A 13 9.68 -1.10 3.71
C LEU A 13 8.19 -1.18 4.09
N PHE A 14 7.32 -0.52 3.32
CA PHE A 14 5.87 -0.60 3.53
C PHE A 14 5.28 -1.93 3.05
N ILE A 15 5.67 -2.43 1.87
CA ILE A 15 5.26 -3.77 1.41
C ILE A 15 5.67 -4.82 2.44
N ALA A 16 6.90 -4.71 2.97
CA ALA A 16 7.38 -5.58 4.04
C ALA A 16 6.57 -5.41 5.34
N GLY A 17 6.33 -4.17 5.78
CA GLY A 17 5.59 -3.88 7.02
C GLY A 17 4.10 -4.23 6.98
N PHE A 18 3.44 -4.03 5.83
CA PHE A 18 2.05 -4.41 5.60
C PHE A 18 1.90 -5.94 5.61
N ASN A 19 2.83 -6.65 4.95
CA ASN A 19 2.90 -8.11 5.03
C ASN A 19 3.16 -8.60 6.47
N ILE A 20 4.10 -7.98 7.21
CA ILE A 20 4.41 -8.35 8.61
C ILE A 20 3.22 -8.08 9.56
N GLY A 21 2.50 -6.96 9.40
CA GLY A 21 1.35 -6.62 10.23
C GLY A 21 0.16 -7.57 10.01
N GLN A 22 0.01 -8.12 8.79
CA GLN A 22 -0.92 -9.20 8.52
C GLN A 22 -0.42 -10.56 9.05
N ASP A 23 0.88 -10.80 9.02
CA ASP A 23 1.50 -12.03 9.51
C ASP A 23 1.42 -12.13 11.05
N TYR A 24 1.39 -11.02 11.80
CA TYR A 24 1.21 -11.04 13.26
C TYR A 24 -0.19 -11.55 13.69
N LYS A 25 -1.19 -11.54 12.80
CA LYS A 25 -2.50 -12.22 13.04
C LYS A 25 -2.39 -13.76 12.93
N LYS A 26 -1.22 -14.33 12.63
CA LYS A 26 -0.98 -15.79 12.43
C LYS A 26 -1.23 -16.70 13.60
N GLY A 27 -1.25 -16.20 14.83
CA GLY A 27 -1.06 -17.03 16.02
C GLY A 27 -2.18 -18.02 16.36
N PHE A 28 -2.70 -18.84 15.43
CA PHE A 28 -3.26 -20.18 15.73
C PHE A 28 -3.70 -21.06 14.53
N PHE A 29 -3.80 -20.59 13.27
CA PHE A 29 -4.47 -21.38 12.20
C PHE A 29 -3.62 -21.55 10.94
N GLY A 30 -3.43 -22.82 10.52
CA GLY A 30 -2.56 -23.28 9.44
C GLY A 30 -2.76 -22.62 8.06
N ARG A 31 -1.76 -22.84 7.16
CA ARG A 31 -1.64 -22.28 5.80
C ARG A 31 -2.99 -21.99 5.12
N LYS A 32 -3.46 -20.75 5.21
CA LYS A 32 -4.59 -20.24 4.41
C LYS A 32 -4.05 -19.66 3.10
N LYS A 33 -4.88 -19.76 2.04
CA LYS A 33 -4.64 -19.21 0.70
C LYS A 33 -4.17 -17.76 0.81
N GLN A 34 -3.02 -17.45 0.23
CA GLN A 34 -2.55 -16.07 0.10
C GLN A 34 -3.28 -15.46 -1.10
N TYR A 35 -4.00 -14.37 -0.88
CA TYR A 35 -4.69 -13.67 -1.95
C TYR A 35 -3.79 -12.54 -2.41
N LYS A 36 -3.15 -12.72 -3.56
CA LYS A 36 -2.26 -11.69 -4.11
C LYS A 36 -3.07 -10.71 -4.95
N TYR A 37 -2.87 -9.42 -4.70
CA TYR A 37 -3.52 -8.35 -5.45
C TYR A 37 -2.47 -7.42 -6.06
N TYR A 38 -2.66 -7.07 -7.32
CA TYR A 38 -2.01 -5.92 -7.95
C TYR A 38 -2.88 -4.69 -7.67
N ILE A 39 -2.30 -3.68 -7.05
CA ILE A 39 -2.95 -2.42 -6.72
C ILE A 39 -2.20 -1.32 -7.45
N SER A 40 -2.92 -0.49 -8.20
CA SER A 40 -2.38 0.76 -8.73
C SER A 40 -3.20 1.94 -8.26
N GLY A 41 -2.50 3.05 -8.08
CA GLY A 41 -3.08 4.30 -7.62
C GLY A 41 -2.29 5.49 -8.09
N PHE A 42 -2.71 6.66 -7.62
CA PHE A 42 -2.00 7.90 -7.80
C PHE A 42 -1.88 8.64 -6.47
N TYR A 43 -0.81 9.39 -6.34
CA TYR A 43 -0.69 10.44 -5.36
C TYR A 43 -0.94 11.78 -6.06
N SER A 44 -1.71 12.65 -5.41
CA SER A 44 -1.73 14.08 -5.72
C SER A 44 -1.06 14.80 -4.55
N ILE A 45 0.08 15.43 -4.79
CA ILE A 45 0.87 16.12 -3.76
C ILE A 45 1.12 17.55 -4.25
N ALA A 46 0.54 18.54 -3.57
CA ALA A 46 0.65 19.95 -3.96
C ALA A 46 0.35 20.21 -5.46
N GLY A 47 -0.67 19.51 -6.00
CA GLY A 47 -1.06 19.59 -7.41
C GLY A 47 -0.24 18.73 -8.38
N ILE A 48 0.84 18.07 -7.94
CA ILE A 48 1.62 17.14 -8.76
C ILE A 48 1.04 15.73 -8.64
N ILE A 49 0.67 15.15 -9.77
CA ILE A 49 0.14 13.78 -9.85
C ILE A 49 1.27 12.81 -10.16
N THR A 50 1.42 11.77 -9.35
CA THR A 50 2.37 10.67 -9.57
C THR A 50 1.65 9.33 -9.49
N PHE A 51 1.90 8.44 -10.45
CA PHE A 51 1.33 7.11 -10.47
C PHE A 51 2.21 6.10 -9.74
N THR A 52 1.59 5.13 -9.10
CA THR A 52 2.26 4.05 -8.39
C THR A 52 1.51 2.75 -8.59
N SER A 53 2.25 1.64 -8.54
CA SER A 53 1.67 0.32 -8.49
C SER A 53 2.54 -0.62 -7.66
N TRP A 54 1.88 -1.55 -6.98
CA TRP A 54 2.55 -2.58 -6.20
C TRP A 54 1.70 -3.84 -6.17
N THR A 55 2.31 -4.92 -5.70
CA THR A 55 1.58 -6.14 -5.33
C THR A 55 1.58 -6.28 -3.83
N SER A 56 0.44 -6.70 -3.28
CA SER A 56 0.27 -6.96 -1.86
C SER A 56 -0.43 -8.29 -1.67
N GLU A 57 0.01 -9.03 -0.67
CA GLU A 57 -0.61 -10.29 -0.27
C GLU A 57 -1.60 -10.00 0.85
N PHE A 58 -2.72 -10.72 0.83
CA PHE A 58 -3.78 -10.62 1.82
C PHE A 58 -4.15 -12.00 2.32
N ASN A 59 -4.52 -12.09 3.60
CA ASN A 59 -4.96 -13.33 4.23
C ASN A 59 -6.40 -13.75 3.83
N GLY A 60 -7.06 -12.98 2.98
CA GLY A 60 -8.43 -13.16 2.53
C GLY A 60 -8.74 -12.27 1.33
N GLU A 61 -9.97 -12.30 0.84
CA GLU A 61 -10.38 -11.37 -0.20
C GLU A 61 -10.35 -9.93 0.31
N ILE A 62 -9.80 -9.03 -0.51
CA ILE A 62 -9.66 -7.63 -0.14
C ILE A 62 -11.02 -6.99 0.14
N THR A 63 -11.14 -6.39 1.31
CA THR A 63 -12.37 -5.75 1.78
C THR A 63 -12.33 -4.24 1.55
N SER A 64 -13.49 -3.58 1.53
CA SER A 64 -13.58 -2.13 1.43
C SER A 64 -12.91 -1.41 2.61
N GLU A 65 -12.88 -2.03 3.80
CA GLU A 65 -12.16 -1.51 4.97
C GLU A 65 -10.65 -1.53 4.79
N GLU A 66 -10.10 -2.61 4.22
CA GLU A 66 -8.67 -2.69 3.93
C GLU A 66 -8.25 -1.67 2.88
N LEU A 67 -9.09 -1.42 1.88
CA LEU A 67 -8.87 -0.35 0.90
C LEU A 67 -8.88 1.05 1.53
N LYS A 68 -9.79 1.31 2.47
CA LYS A 68 -9.80 2.56 3.24
C LYS A 68 -8.53 2.72 4.06
N LYS A 69 -8.10 1.67 4.76
CA LYS A 69 -6.86 1.67 5.54
C LYS A 69 -5.63 1.91 4.67
N ILE A 70 -5.54 1.26 3.51
CA ILE A 70 -4.47 1.51 2.54
C ILE A 70 -4.47 2.99 2.16
N LYS A 71 -5.64 3.56 1.84
CA LYS A 71 -5.73 4.97 1.48
C LYS A 71 -5.26 5.90 2.60
N GLU A 72 -5.76 5.73 3.80
CA GLU A 72 -5.40 6.57 4.96
C GLU A 72 -3.91 6.50 5.28
N VAL A 73 -3.33 5.31 5.23
CA VAL A 73 -1.90 5.10 5.50
C VAL A 73 -1.04 5.75 4.40
N GLU A 74 -1.42 5.59 3.14
CA GLU A 74 -0.70 6.20 2.01
C GLU A 74 -0.79 7.73 2.01
N GLU A 75 -1.95 8.30 2.32
CA GLU A 75 -2.09 9.75 2.50
C GLU A 75 -1.23 10.26 3.63
N LYS A 76 -1.33 9.65 4.82
CA LYS A 76 -0.55 10.06 5.99
C LYS A 76 0.95 10.02 5.71
N LYS A 77 1.43 8.96 5.06
CA LYS A 77 2.83 8.79 4.67
C LYS A 77 3.32 9.91 3.76
N MET A 78 2.55 10.29 2.75
CA MET A 78 2.94 11.38 1.85
C MET A 78 2.88 12.74 2.55
N LYS A 79 1.90 12.97 3.42
CA LYS A 79 1.83 14.18 4.25
C LYS A 79 3.07 14.30 5.14
N ASP A 80 3.45 13.22 5.82
CA ASP A 80 4.63 13.18 6.70
C ASP A 80 5.94 13.35 5.90
N LYS A 81 6.06 12.68 4.74
CA LYS A 81 7.27 12.74 3.89
C LYS A 81 7.51 14.12 3.30
N PHE A 82 6.47 14.73 2.75
CA PHE A 82 6.57 16.02 2.05
C PHE A 82 6.25 17.21 2.97
N LYS A 83 5.99 16.96 4.26
CA LYS A 83 5.59 17.98 5.26
C LYS A 83 4.47 18.88 4.73
N THR A 84 3.48 18.27 4.11
CA THR A 84 2.34 18.98 3.50
C THR A 84 1.03 18.38 3.99
N SER A 85 -0.01 19.20 4.17
CA SER A 85 -1.38 18.73 4.40
C SER A 85 -2.08 18.35 3.09
N ASP A 86 -1.59 18.87 1.96
CA ASP A 86 -2.12 18.66 0.62
C ASP A 86 -1.46 17.47 -0.06
N ALA A 87 -1.73 16.29 0.49
CA ALA A 87 -1.42 15.01 -0.15
C ALA A 87 -2.63 14.07 -0.08
N THR A 88 -3.02 13.55 -1.23
CA THR A 88 -4.17 12.66 -1.41
C THR A 88 -3.72 11.39 -2.13
N PHE A 89 -4.30 10.25 -1.77
CA PHE A 89 -4.05 8.99 -2.47
C PHE A 89 -5.36 8.44 -3.02
N GLY A 90 -5.35 8.05 -4.30
CA GLY A 90 -6.49 7.44 -4.96
C GLY A 90 -6.11 6.09 -5.54
N ILE A 91 -6.94 5.08 -5.30
CA ILE A 91 -6.80 3.77 -5.94
C ILE A 91 -7.49 3.82 -7.29
N ILE A 92 -6.75 3.49 -8.36
CA ILE A 92 -7.25 3.50 -9.74
C ILE A 92 -7.69 2.11 -10.15
N TYR A 93 -6.92 1.09 -9.77
CA TYR A 93 -7.16 -0.28 -10.23
C TYR A 93 -6.71 -1.30 -9.19
N ILE A 94 -7.53 -2.34 -9.03
CA ILE A 94 -7.25 -3.48 -8.17
C ILE A 94 -7.52 -4.73 -8.99
N LYS A 95 -6.55 -5.64 -9.04
CA LYS A 95 -6.68 -6.93 -9.71
C LYS A 95 -6.22 -8.04 -8.80
N LYS A 96 -7.08 -9.02 -8.56
CA LYS A 96 -6.68 -10.29 -7.96
C LYS A 96 -5.76 -11.01 -8.93
N LEU A 97 -4.54 -11.31 -8.51
CA LEU A 97 -3.62 -12.16 -9.23
C LEU A 97 -3.99 -13.61 -8.89
N LYS A 98 -4.04 -14.47 -9.91
CA LYS A 98 -4.11 -15.91 -9.66
C LYS A 98 -2.77 -16.35 -9.08
N ASP A 99 -2.83 -17.23 -8.09
CA ASP A 99 -1.65 -17.99 -7.65
C ASP A 99 -1.01 -18.74 -8.83
#